data_AF-A0A2N2S7N1-F1
#
_entry.id   AF-A0A2N2S7N1-F1
#
_cell.length_a   1.000
_cell.length_b   1.000
_cell.length_c   1.000
_cell.angle_alpha   90.00
_cell.angle_beta   90.00
_cell.angle_gamma   90.00
#
_symmetry.space_group_name_H-M   'P 1'
#
loop_
_entity.id
_entity.type
_entity.pdbx_description
1 polymer ?
#
loop_
_entity_poly.entity_id
_entity_poly.type
_entity_poly.pdbx_seq_one_letter_code
_entity_poly.pdbx_strand_id
1 'polypeptide(L)'
;MNKPIGWDIGGAHLKAVRLDATGKVLTVRQVYCPLWRGLHELDAAIDTVLSEFNINAHVSAQFVTMTGELADIFPNRSAGVMQIAQLAAQKLSGKVMFYAGEKGFVTLDAVAAHTSNIASMNWLASVQFVAQKT
;
A
#
# COMPACT_ATOMS: atom_id res chain seq x y z
N MET A 1 5.09 6.38 -20.38
CA MET A 1 6.00 6.51 -19.23
C MET A 1 5.22 6.21 -17.96
N ASN A 2 5.63 5.20 -17.19
CA ASN A 2 4.87 4.69 -16.05
C ASN A 2 4.90 5.70 -14.89
N LYS A 3 3.76 6.01 -14.27
CA LYS A 3 3.63 6.98 -13.17
C LYS A 3 3.32 6.21 -11.89
N PRO A 4 4.33 5.70 -11.16
CA PRO A 4 4.09 4.78 -10.06
C PRO A 4 3.40 5.47 -8.90
N ILE A 5 2.71 4.66 -8.08
CA ILE A 5 2.00 5.14 -6.90
C ILE A 5 2.44 4.30 -5.70
N GLY A 6 2.90 4.98 -4.66
CA GLY A 6 3.17 4.40 -3.36
C GLY A 6 1.94 4.52 -2.45
N TRP A 7 1.62 3.45 -1.73
CA TRP A 7 0.52 3.36 -0.78
C TRP A 7 1.06 2.93 0.59
N ASP A 8 0.67 3.63 1.66
CA ASP A 8 0.92 3.24 3.05
C ASP A 8 -0.43 3.05 3.74
N ILE A 9 -0.81 1.78 3.92
CA ILE A 9 -2.09 1.38 4.51
C ILE A 9 -1.91 1.23 6.02
N GLY A 10 -2.29 2.26 6.77
CA GLY A 10 -2.27 2.26 8.23
C GLY A 10 -3.60 1.86 8.85
N GLY A 11 -3.61 1.70 10.19
CA GLY A 11 -4.84 1.36 10.93
C GLY A 11 -5.86 2.51 11.02
N ALA A 12 -5.41 3.77 10.94
CA ALA A 12 -6.26 4.96 11.06
C ALA A 12 -6.34 5.82 9.80
N HIS A 13 -5.34 5.70 8.92
CA HIS A 13 -5.20 6.53 7.75
C HIS A 13 -4.58 5.74 6.60
N LEU A 14 -5.08 5.99 5.40
CA LEU A 14 -4.44 5.62 4.15
C LEU A 14 -3.61 6.80 3.67
N LYS A 15 -2.37 6.54 3.21
CA LYS A 15 -1.55 7.55 2.53
C LYS A 15 -1.19 7.07 1.14
N ALA A 16 -1.13 7.99 0.20
CA ALA A 16 -0.76 7.71 -1.18
C ALA A 16 0.10 8.82 -1.77
N VAL A 17 1.06 8.43 -2.61
CA VAL A 17 1.96 9.35 -3.32
C VAL A 17 2.04 8.91 -4.78
N ARG A 18 1.74 9.82 -5.71
CA ARG A 18 1.94 9.60 -7.14
C ARG A 18 3.22 10.29 -7.59
N LEU A 19 4.06 9.57 -8.31
CA LEU A 19 5.28 10.10 -8.91
C LEU A 19 5.12 10.29 -10.42
N ASP A 20 5.93 11.17 -11.00
CA ASP A 20 6.19 11.13 -12.43
C ASP A 20 7.22 10.04 -12.78
N ALA A 21 7.52 9.91 -14.07
CA ALA A 21 8.45 8.89 -14.55
C ALA A 21 9.93 9.16 -14.19
N THR A 22 10.25 10.36 -13.69
CA THR A 22 11.58 10.72 -13.20
C THR A 22 11.72 10.50 -11.70
N GLY A 23 10.63 10.12 -11.02
CA GLY A 23 10.59 9.94 -9.56
C GLY A 23 10.23 11.20 -8.78
N LYS A 24 9.84 12.30 -9.45
CA LYS A 24 9.38 13.51 -8.77
C LYS A 24 7.95 13.33 -8.28
N VAL A 25 7.68 13.81 -7.07
CA VAL A 25 6.33 13.81 -6.49
C VAL A 25 5.40 14.72 -7.31
N LEU A 26 4.29 14.15 -7.79
CA LEU A 26 3.22 14.88 -8.46
C LEU A 26 2.09 15.25 -7.50
N THR A 27 1.68 14.31 -6.65
CA THR A 27 0.62 14.52 -5.66
C THR A 27 0.79 13.59 -4.47
N VAL A 28 0.32 14.04 -3.32
CA VAL A 28 0.35 13.32 -2.03
C VAL A 28 -1.02 13.46 -1.39
N ARG A 29 -1.52 12.36 -0.83
CA ARG A 29 -2.76 12.38 -0.06
C ARG A 29 -2.70 11.55 1.20
N GLN A 30 -3.39 12.02 2.22
CA GLN A 30 -3.74 11.25 3.41
C GLN A 30 -5.26 11.31 3.58
N VAL A 31 -5.88 10.14 3.69
CA VAL A 31 -7.33 9.95 3.85
C VAL A 31 -7.57 9.27 5.18
N TYR A 32 -8.54 9.77 5.96
CA TYR A 32 -9.00 9.09 7.17
C TYR A 32 -9.58 7.72 6.80
N CYS A 33 -9.06 6.67 7.41
CA CYS A 33 -9.38 5.29 7.09
C CYS A 33 -9.37 4.50 8.41
N PRO A 34 -10.45 4.57 9.21
CA PRO A 34 -10.55 3.90 10.50
C PRO A 34 -10.75 2.39 10.30
N LEU A 35 -9.68 1.68 9.95
CA LEU A 35 -9.72 0.29 9.52
C LEU A 35 -10.33 -0.65 10.57
N TRP A 36 -10.26 -0.29 11.86
CA TRP A 36 -10.93 -1.01 12.96
C TRP A 36 -12.46 -1.04 12.86
N ARG A 37 -13.07 -0.26 11.95
CA ARG A 37 -14.52 -0.32 11.66
C ARG A 37 -14.85 -1.31 10.53
N GLY A 38 -13.85 -1.78 9.78
CA GLY A 38 -13.99 -2.80 8.74
C GLY A 38 -13.24 -2.46 7.45
N LEU A 39 -13.08 -3.47 6.58
CA LEU A 39 -12.40 -3.33 5.28
C LEU A 39 -13.08 -2.34 4.31
N HIS A 40 -14.38 -2.07 4.49
CA HIS A 40 -15.11 -1.09 3.69
C HIS A 40 -14.57 0.34 3.86
N GLU A 41 -13.94 0.65 5.00
CA GLU A 41 -13.28 1.95 5.21
C GLU A 41 -12.02 2.07 4.33
N LEU A 42 -11.26 0.98 4.17
CA LEU A 42 -10.11 0.94 3.25
C LEU A 42 -10.57 1.01 1.80
N ASP A 43 -11.65 0.32 1.46
CA ASP A 43 -12.27 0.37 0.14
C ASP A 43 -12.62 1.81 -0.27
N ALA A 44 -13.36 2.51 0.59
CA ALA A 44 -13.77 3.90 0.38
C ALA A 44 -12.56 4.87 0.36
N ALA A 45 -11.55 4.64 1.19
CA ALA A 45 -10.34 5.45 1.21
C ALA A 45 -9.53 5.31 -0.09
N ILE A 46 -9.44 4.09 -0.66
CA ILE A 46 -8.80 3.85 -1.96
C ILE A 46 -9.57 4.60 -3.06
N ASP A 47 -10.89 4.52 -3.08
CA ASP A 47 -11.71 5.23 -4.07
C ASP A 47 -11.54 6.75 -4.01
N THR A 48 -11.46 7.29 -2.80
CA THR A 48 -11.20 8.72 -2.58
C THR A 48 -9.87 9.14 -3.23
N VAL A 49 -8.79 8.39 -2.99
CA VAL A 49 -7.47 8.69 -3.58
C VAL A 49 -7.49 8.54 -5.10
N LEU A 50 -8.07 7.46 -5.62
CA LEU A 50 -8.13 7.20 -7.07
C LEU A 50 -8.89 8.31 -7.80
N SER A 51 -10.01 8.78 -7.22
CA SER A 51 -10.78 9.90 -7.73
C SER A 51 -9.96 11.20 -7.74
N GLU A 52 -9.36 11.56 -6.61
CA GLU A 52 -8.57 12.80 -6.49
C GLU A 52 -7.33 12.81 -7.39
N PHE A 53 -6.67 11.66 -7.58
CA PHE A 53 -5.49 11.57 -8.44
C PHE A 53 -5.83 11.61 -9.93
N ASN A 54 -7.12 11.65 -10.31
CA ASN A 54 -7.61 11.58 -11.69
C ASN A 54 -6.93 10.44 -12.47
N ILE A 55 -6.90 9.24 -11.85
CA ILE A 55 -6.24 8.09 -12.45
C ILE A 55 -7.23 7.38 -13.38
N ASN A 56 -7.09 7.67 -14.67
CA ASN A 56 -7.69 6.87 -15.73
C ASN A 56 -6.89 5.55 -15.82
N ALA A 57 -7.54 4.43 -16.14
CA ALA A 57 -7.10 3.02 -16.00
C ALA A 57 -5.75 2.59 -16.64
N HIS A 58 -4.90 3.52 -17.07
CA HIS A 58 -3.54 3.24 -17.50
C HIS A 58 -2.64 2.83 -16.33
N VAL A 59 -2.44 1.51 -16.26
CA VAL A 59 -1.29 0.71 -15.77
C VAL A 59 -0.20 1.51 -15.05
N SER A 60 -0.55 2.05 -13.88
CA SER A 60 0.43 2.60 -12.95
C SER A 60 0.95 1.44 -12.11
N ALA A 61 2.27 1.31 -11.95
CA ALA A 61 2.81 0.35 -10.99
C ALA A 61 2.44 0.81 -9.56
N GLN A 62 1.90 -0.11 -8.77
CA GLN A 62 1.39 0.15 -7.43
C GLN A 62 2.31 -0.51 -6.41
N PHE A 63 2.80 0.26 -5.45
CA PHE A 63 3.74 -0.21 -4.43
C PHE A 63 3.13 0.02 -3.05
N VAL A 64 2.87 -1.05 -2.33
CA VAL A 64 2.11 -1.04 -1.08
C VAL A 64 3.02 -1.37 0.08
N THR A 65 2.96 -0.54 1.12
CA THR A 65 3.43 -0.82 2.48
C THR A 65 2.20 -0.84 3.39
N MET A 66 2.28 -1.54 4.52
CA MET A 66 1.17 -1.57 5.48
C MET A 66 1.64 -1.66 6.93
N THR A 67 0.82 -1.04 7.79
CA THR A 67 0.79 -1.20 9.26
C THR A 67 -0.63 -1.45 9.77
N GLY A 68 -1.63 -1.37 8.89
CA GLY A 68 -3.03 -1.58 9.22
C GLY A 68 -3.36 -3.02 9.62
N GLU A 69 -2.47 -3.99 9.36
CA GLU A 69 -2.71 -5.39 9.74
C GLU A 69 -2.80 -5.60 11.27
N LEU A 70 -2.44 -4.57 12.06
CA LEU A 70 -2.57 -4.52 13.51
C LEU A 70 -3.97 -4.10 13.99
N ALA A 71 -4.88 -3.71 13.10
CA ALA A 71 -6.23 -3.28 13.49
C ALA A 71 -7.04 -4.44 14.10
N ASP A 72 -7.86 -4.12 15.11
CA ASP A 72 -8.62 -5.08 15.93
C ASP A 72 -9.64 -5.93 15.14
N ILE A 73 -9.93 -5.56 13.90
CA ILE A 73 -10.82 -6.34 13.01
C ILE A 73 -10.21 -7.66 12.56
N PHE A 74 -8.89 -7.81 12.66
CA PHE A 74 -8.20 -8.99 12.17
C PHE A 74 -7.93 -10.00 13.28
N PRO A 75 -8.17 -11.30 13.07
CA PRO A 75 -7.94 -12.32 14.10
C PRO A 75 -6.43 -12.51 14.39
N ASN A 76 -5.56 -12.13 13.46
CA ASN A 76 -4.12 -12.07 13.63
C ASN A 76 -3.47 -11.26 12.50
N ARG A 77 -2.19 -10.91 12.66
CA ARG A 77 -1.43 -10.11 11.68
C ARG A 77 -1.38 -10.73 10.29
N SER A 78 -1.23 -12.05 10.20
CA SER A 78 -1.18 -12.75 8.90
C SER A 78 -2.50 -12.62 8.14
N ALA A 79 -3.63 -12.81 8.84
CA ALA A 79 -4.96 -12.60 8.29
C ALA A 79 -5.21 -11.15 7.88
N GLY A 80 -4.68 -10.18 8.64
CA GLY A 80 -4.72 -8.76 8.28
C GLY A 80 -3.95 -8.45 7.01
N VAL A 81 -2.71 -8.93 6.88
CA VAL A 81 -1.91 -8.78 5.66
C VAL A 81 -2.64 -9.34 4.45
N MET A 82 -3.15 -10.57 4.55
CA MET A 82 -3.84 -11.24 3.45
C MET A 82 -5.07 -10.45 2.98
N GLN A 83 -5.93 -10.04 3.92
CA GLN A 83 -7.16 -9.32 3.59
C GLN A 83 -6.89 -7.92 3.00
N ILE A 84 -5.93 -7.18 3.58
CA ILE A 84 -5.52 -5.88 3.05
C ILE A 84 -4.93 -6.03 1.64
N ALA A 85 -4.05 -7.02 1.44
CA ALA A 85 -3.41 -7.26 0.15
C ALA A 85 -4.42 -7.66 -0.93
N GLN A 86 -5.38 -8.53 -0.60
CA GLN A 86 -6.45 -8.94 -1.51
C GLN A 86 -7.31 -7.76 -1.92
N LEU A 87 -7.77 -6.94 -0.97
CA LEU A 87 -8.57 -5.75 -1.27
C LEU A 87 -7.79 -4.74 -2.14
N ALA A 88 -6.53 -4.47 -1.78
CA ALA A 88 -5.68 -3.58 -2.56
C ALA A 88 -5.49 -4.09 -3.99
N ALA A 89 -5.24 -5.38 -4.19
CA ALA A 89 -5.09 -5.97 -5.51
C ALA A 89 -6.40 -6.01 -6.32
N GLN A 90 -7.55 -6.11 -5.66
CA GLN A 90 -8.86 -6.02 -6.30
C GLN A 90 -9.17 -4.59 -6.79
N LYS A 91 -8.79 -3.58 -6.00
CA LYS A 91 -9.14 -2.18 -6.26
C LYS A 91 -8.15 -1.46 -7.16
N LEU A 92 -6.87 -1.75 -7.01
CA LEU A 92 -5.81 -1.05 -7.72
C LEU A 92 -5.56 -1.72 -9.08
N SER A 93 -5.62 -0.92 -10.15
CA SER A 93 -5.31 -1.41 -11.48
C SER A 93 -3.79 -1.51 -11.72
N GLY A 94 -3.39 -2.48 -12.54
CA GLY A 94 -1.99 -2.70 -12.92
C GLY A 94 -1.27 -3.69 -12.01
N LYS A 95 0.06 -3.62 -12.01
CA LYS A 95 0.89 -4.51 -11.18
C LYS A 95 0.95 -3.96 -9.75
N VAL A 96 0.35 -4.69 -8.82
CA VAL A 96 0.37 -4.39 -7.38
C VAL A 96 1.45 -5.21 -6.70
N MET A 97 2.36 -4.51 -6.02
CA MET A 97 3.50 -5.07 -5.33
C MET A 97 3.47 -4.70 -3.86
N PHE A 98 3.76 -5.64 -2.98
CA PHE A 98 3.76 -5.47 -1.54
C PHE A 98 5.19 -5.52 -1.01
N TYR A 99 5.55 -4.55 -0.18
CA TYR A 99 6.87 -4.48 0.41
C TYR A 99 7.01 -5.54 1.51
N ALA A 100 7.98 -6.44 1.34
CA ALA A 100 8.29 -7.57 2.19
C ALA A 100 9.69 -7.43 2.84
N GLY A 101 10.03 -6.21 3.28
CA GLY A 101 11.29 -5.92 3.98
C GLY A 101 12.52 -6.24 3.15
N GLU A 102 13.42 -7.05 3.70
CA GLU A 102 14.65 -7.50 3.02
C GLU A 102 14.38 -8.32 1.74
N LYS A 103 13.19 -8.89 1.59
CA LYS A 103 12.79 -9.61 0.37
C LYS A 103 12.36 -8.66 -0.76
N GLY A 104 12.36 -7.34 -0.50
CA GLY A 104 11.97 -6.33 -1.48
C GLY A 104 10.47 -6.36 -1.74
N PHE A 105 10.07 -6.17 -2.99
CA PHE A 105 8.67 -6.13 -3.40
C PHE A 105 8.21 -7.48 -3.95
N VAL A 106 7.09 -8.00 -3.44
CA VAL A 106 6.47 -9.29 -3.86
C VAL A 106 5.08 -9.07 -4.46
N THR A 107 4.66 -9.97 -5.35
CA THR A 107 3.32 -9.98 -5.95
C THR A 107 2.28 -10.62 -5.01
N LEU A 108 0.99 -10.45 -5.29
CA LEU A 108 -0.11 -10.95 -4.45
C LEU A 108 -0.03 -12.45 -4.16
N ASP A 109 0.32 -13.26 -5.16
CA ASP A 109 0.48 -14.71 -5.07
C ASP A 109 1.58 -15.14 -4.08
N ALA A 110 2.58 -14.29 -3.86
CA ALA A 110 3.66 -14.53 -2.91
C ALA A 110 3.39 -13.96 -1.50
N VAL A 111 2.34 -13.16 -1.30
CA VAL A 111 2.03 -12.51 -0.01
C VAL A 111 1.86 -13.54 1.11
N ALA A 112 1.17 -14.65 0.84
CA ALA A 112 0.93 -15.69 1.84
C ALA A 112 2.23 -16.30 2.41
N ALA A 113 3.27 -16.40 1.60
CA ALA A 113 4.58 -16.93 2.01
C ALA A 113 5.43 -15.90 2.77
N HIS A 114 5.04 -14.62 2.75
CA HIS A 114 5.83 -13.51 3.27
C HIS A 114 5.09 -12.61 4.26
N THR A 115 3.97 -13.07 4.83
CA THR A 115 3.13 -12.22 5.70
C THR A 115 3.92 -11.62 6.87
N SER A 116 4.81 -12.39 7.51
CA SER A 116 5.70 -11.90 8.57
C SER A 116 6.70 -10.84 8.12
N ASN A 117 7.14 -10.88 6.86
CA ASN A 117 8.06 -9.91 6.28
C ASN A 117 7.34 -8.69 5.68
N ILE A 118 6.01 -8.73 5.52
CA ILE A 118 5.21 -7.61 5.02
C ILE A 118 4.67 -6.78 6.20
N ALA A 119 4.23 -7.47 7.25
CA ALA A 119 3.56 -6.89 8.39
C ALA A 119 4.45 -5.84 9.10
N SER A 120 3.96 -4.60 9.20
CA SER A 120 4.60 -3.47 9.89
C SER A 120 6.02 -3.15 9.41
N MET A 121 6.26 -3.19 8.09
CA MET A 121 7.58 -2.87 7.49
C MET A 121 7.67 -1.48 6.85
N ASN A 122 6.68 -0.61 7.05
CA ASN A 122 6.71 0.76 6.52
C ASN A 122 7.92 1.59 7.04
N TRP A 123 8.37 1.36 8.26
CA TRP A 123 9.56 2.00 8.84
C TRP A 123 10.84 1.55 8.12
N LEU A 124 10.98 0.25 7.83
CA LEU A 124 12.17 -0.30 7.18
C LEU A 124 12.30 0.22 5.74
N ALA A 125 11.17 0.35 5.01
CA ALA A 125 11.15 0.97 3.69
C ALA A 125 11.72 2.39 3.71
N SER A 126 11.36 3.18 4.73
CA SER A 126 11.84 4.56 4.89
C SER A 126 13.34 4.61 5.19
N VAL A 127 13.82 3.72 6.08
CA VAL A 127 15.26 3.63 6.42
C VAL A 127 16.09 3.20 5.22
N GLN A 128 15.67 2.16 4.49
CA GLN A 128 16.36 1.70 3.29
C GLN A 128 16.43 2.79 2.22
N PHE A 129 15.37 3.57 2.04
CA PHE A 129 15.37 4.68 1.09
C PHE A 129 16.39 5.78 1.47
N VAL A 130 16.46 6.15 2.75
CA VAL A 130 17.43 7.15 3.22
C VAL A 130 18.86 6.62 3.11
N ALA A 131 19.09 5.34 3.41
CA ALA A 131 20.42 4.71 3.29
C ALA A 131 20.95 4.63 1.85
N GLN A 132 20.08 4.70 0.84
CA GLN A 132 20.48 4.75 -0.57
C GLN A 132 20.87 6.16 -1.05
N LYS A 133 20.67 7.20 -0.22
CA LYS A 133 20.97 8.60 -0.57
C LYS A 133 22.36 9.08 -0.14
N THR A 134 23.27 8.14 0.13
CA THR A 134 24.71 8.39 0.28
C THR A 134 25.40 8.42 -1.08
#